data_AF-A6K5L7-F1
#
_entry.id   AF-A6K5L7-F1
#
_cell.length_a   1.000
_cell.length_b   1.000
_cell.length_c   1.000
_cell.angle_alpha   90.00
_cell.angle_beta   90.00
_cell.angle_gamma   90.00
#
_symmetry.space_group_name_H-M   'P 1'
#
loop_
_entity.id
_entity.type
_entity.pdbx_description
1 polymer ?
#
loop_
_entity_poly.entity_id
_entity_poly.type
_entity_poly.pdbx_seq_one_letter_code
_entity_poly.pdbx_strand_id
1 'polypeptide(L)'
;MVAGEVKNTLGLELPNNSIAPLWPARQGPGWRQELASAWSLLQQEEYVYFSLLPDLSRHILPVLGSCGHFYAVEYLAAGSPHHKALFPLDDAGQAQAISHIALSFLDMVSHFDSDFSHRLHLCDVKPENFAIKRDFTVVAIDVDMAFFEPKMREILEQNCTGDEDCNFFDCFSKCDLRVNKCGARRVNSNLQVICDKIFQHWFSSSHRSPAISPQLQLQLQQAVQECAHHGDPSGNSWTASSSVFWKLRWLLQATLKELQEVEK
;
A
#
# COMPACT_ATOMS: atom_id res chain seq x y z
N MET A 1 21.69 14.69 13.72
CA MET A 1 20.52 14.37 14.58
C MET A 1 19.36 13.87 13.74
N VAL A 2 18.82 14.66 12.81
CA VAL A 2 17.68 14.26 11.95
C VAL A 2 17.90 12.94 11.20
N ALA A 3 19.06 12.73 10.56
CA ALA A 3 19.34 11.46 9.88
C ALA A 3 19.37 10.23 10.81
N GLY A 4 19.72 10.41 12.09
CA GLY A 4 19.70 9.35 13.09
C GLY A 4 18.30 9.05 13.62
N GLU A 5 17.46 10.08 13.77
CA GLU A 5 16.02 9.92 14.10
C GLU A 5 15.25 9.31 12.93
N VAL A 6 15.53 9.70 11.68
CA VAL A 6 14.94 9.06 10.51
C VAL A 6 15.33 7.58 10.42
N LYS A 7 16.59 7.24 10.71
CA LYS A 7 17.02 5.85 10.77
C LYS A 7 16.31 5.06 11.89
N ASN A 8 16.16 5.65 13.08
CA ASN A 8 15.54 4.96 14.22
C ASN A 8 14.01 4.86 14.12
N THR A 9 13.35 5.85 13.50
CA THR A 9 11.88 5.94 13.43
C THR A 9 11.34 5.36 12.12
N LEU A 10 12.00 5.61 11.00
CA LEU A 10 11.57 5.15 9.67
C LEU A 10 12.40 3.97 9.15
N GLY A 11 13.52 3.64 9.80
CA GLY A 11 14.37 2.56 9.33
C GLY A 11 15.04 2.88 7.98
N LEU A 12 15.27 4.15 7.66
CA LEU A 12 15.86 4.55 6.38
C LEU A 12 17.31 4.99 6.57
N GLU A 13 18.23 4.37 5.84
CA GLU A 13 19.57 4.92 5.63
C GLU A 13 19.52 5.92 4.48
N LEU A 14 19.13 7.17 4.78
CA LEU A 14 19.08 8.21 3.76
C LEU A 14 20.51 8.63 3.35
N PRO A 15 20.83 8.68 2.05
CA PRO A 15 22.02 9.39 1.59
C PRO A 15 21.98 10.85 2.09
N ASN A 16 23.14 11.43 2.41
CA ASN A 16 23.27 12.72 3.10
C ASN A 16 22.59 13.91 2.36
N ASN A 17 22.20 13.73 1.09
CA ASN A 17 21.59 14.75 0.23
C ASN A 17 20.06 14.63 0.11
N SER A 18 19.45 13.54 0.59
CA SER A 18 18.00 13.27 0.44
C SER A 18 17.12 14.07 1.41
N ILE A 19 17.72 14.59 2.49
CA ILE A 19 17.04 15.40 3.53
C ILE A 19 17.15 16.91 3.21
N ALA A 20 18.03 17.30 2.28
CA ALA A 20 18.19 18.69 1.84
C ALA A 20 16.90 19.39 1.35
N PRO A 21 15.87 18.70 0.81
CA PRO A 21 14.61 19.33 0.42
C PRO A 21 13.68 19.66 1.60
N LEU A 22 13.85 19.00 2.77
CA LEU A 22 12.90 19.07 3.87
C LEU A 22 13.08 20.29 4.79
N TRP A 23 14.22 20.97 4.68
CA TRP A 23 14.53 22.12 5.52
C TRP A 23 15.14 23.27 4.71
N PRO A 24 14.78 24.53 4.97
CA PRO A 24 15.36 25.68 4.29
C PRO A 24 16.88 25.74 4.47
N ALA A 25 17.62 25.70 3.36
CA ALA A 25 19.08 25.61 3.38
C ALA A 25 19.79 26.96 3.63
N ARG A 26 19.09 28.10 3.50
CA ARG A 26 19.72 29.44 3.59
C ARG A 26 18.87 30.41 4.40
N GLN A 27 19.53 31.17 5.28
CA GLN A 27 18.88 32.26 6.02
C GLN A 27 18.82 33.50 5.13
N GLY A 28 17.62 33.81 4.64
CA GLY A 28 17.32 35.01 3.84
C GLY A 28 16.03 35.70 4.30
N PRO A 29 15.60 36.78 3.62
CA PRO A 29 14.29 37.38 3.85
C PRO A 29 13.19 36.33 3.63
N GLY A 30 12.34 36.08 4.62
CA GLY A 30 11.31 35.03 4.53
C GLY A 30 11.64 33.70 5.21
N TRP A 31 12.86 33.54 5.76
CA TRP A 31 13.30 32.27 6.38
C TRP A 31 12.36 31.76 7.49
N ARG A 32 11.76 32.66 8.28
CA ARG A 32 10.83 32.28 9.35
C ARG A 32 9.55 31.67 8.80
N GLN A 33 9.06 32.22 7.69
CA GLN A 33 7.87 31.74 7.00
C GLN A 33 8.13 30.40 6.32
N GLU A 34 9.32 30.24 5.71
CA GLU A 34 9.77 28.97 5.15
C GLU A 34 9.90 27.89 6.23
N LEU A 35 10.49 28.23 7.38
CA LEU A 35 10.57 27.32 8.53
C LEU A 35 9.20 26.94 9.09
N ALA A 36 8.29 27.90 9.23
CA ALA A 36 6.94 27.63 9.69
C ALA A 36 6.20 26.69 8.73
N SER A 37 6.38 26.89 7.42
CA SER A 37 5.80 26.01 6.39
C SER A 37 6.41 24.61 6.45
N ALA A 38 7.74 24.51 6.49
CA ALA A 38 8.45 23.23 6.62
C ALA A 38 8.04 22.48 7.88
N TRP A 39 7.93 23.17 9.02
CA TRP A 39 7.47 22.59 10.28
C TRP A 39 6.04 22.05 10.18
N SER A 40 5.12 22.80 9.56
CA SER A 40 3.74 22.37 9.35
C SER A 40 3.63 21.15 8.43
N LEU A 41 4.52 21.03 7.44
CA LEU A 41 4.54 19.89 6.51
C LEU A 41 5.15 18.65 7.16
N LEU A 42 6.20 18.81 7.95
CA LEU A 42 6.84 17.69 8.67
C LEU A 42 5.96 17.06 9.76
N GLN A 43 4.87 17.73 10.15
CA GLN A 43 3.86 17.16 11.03
C GLN A 43 2.86 16.26 10.30
N GLN A 44 2.90 16.21 8.97
CA GLN A 44 2.03 15.35 8.16
C GLN A 44 2.83 14.12 7.72
N GLU A 45 2.45 12.94 8.20
CA GLU A 45 3.11 11.68 7.87
C GLU A 45 3.16 11.44 6.36
N GLU A 46 2.07 11.72 5.64
CA GLU A 46 2.01 11.60 4.18
C GLU A 46 3.07 12.44 3.47
N TYR A 47 3.21 13.72 3.85
CA TYR A 47 4.23 14.60 3.25
C TYR A 47 5.64 14.06 3.46
N VAL A 48 5.93 13.53 4.66
CA VAL A 48 7.23 12.94 4.98
C VAL A 48 7.48 11.72 4.09
N TYR A 49 6.49 10.86 3.88
CA TYR A 49 6.62 9.70 2.99
C TYR A 49 6.82 10.12 1.52
N PHE A 50 6.01 11.04 1.02
CA PHE A 50 6.12 11.56 -0.37
C PHE A 50 7.42 12.33 -0.61
N SER A 51 8.08 12.80 0.43
CA SER A 51 9.39 13.46 0.32
C SER A 51 10.57 12.49 0.39
N LEU A 52 10.45 11.38 1.14
CA LEU A 52 11.58 10.50 1.46
C LEU A 52 11.58 9.16 0.71
N LEU A 53 10.42 8.63 0.38
CA LEU A 53 10.28 7.29 -0.22
C LEU A 53 10.29 7.21 -1.76
N PRO A 54 10.10 8.30 -2.56
CA PRO A 54 10.06 8.16 -4.03
C PRO A 54 11.31 7.52 -4.65
N ASP A 55 12.50 7.77 -4.09
CA ASP A 55 13.76 7.18 -4.57
C ASP A 55 13.88 5.69 -4.22
N LEU A 56 13.09 5.21 -3.26
CA LEU A 56 13.11 3.84 -2.75
C LEU A 56 11.97 2.99 -3.31
N SER A 57 10.84 3.60 -3.66
CA SER A 57 9.69 2.90 -4.22
C SER A 57 8.99 3.74 -5.29
N ARG A 58 8.84 3.14 -6.47
CA ARG A 58 8.08 3.71 -7.61
C ARG A 58 6.58 3.88 -7.33
N HIS A 59 6.09 3.29 -6.25
CA HIS A 59 4.69 3.31 -5.83
C HIS A 59 4.34 4.51 -4.95
N ILE A 60 5.31 5.38 -4.67
CA ILE A 60 5.11 6.63 -3.94
C ILE A 60 5.32 7.81 -4.89
N LEU A 61 4.44 8.82 -4.81
CA LEU A 61 4.57 10.04 -5.61
C LEU A 61 5.58 11.01 -5.01
N PRO A 62 6.43 11.65 -5.84
CA PRO A 62 7.28 12.73 -5.37
C PRO A 62 6.49 14.03 -5.17
N VAL A 63 6.85 14.78 -4.14
CA VAL A 63 6.39 16.17 -3.96
C VAL A 63 6.99 17.06 -5.05
N LEU A 64 6.11 17.75 -5.80
CA LEU A 64 6.48 18.71 -6.84
C LEU A 64 6.77 20.11 -6.28
N GLY A 65 6.16 20.44 -5.15
CA GLY A 65 6.33 21.71 -4.45
C GLY A 65 5.42 21.83 -3.24
N SER A 66 5.64 22.87 -2.43
CA SER A 66 4.85 23.13 -1.23
C SER A 66 4.66 24.61 -0.94
N CYS A 67 3.59 24.94 -0.21
CA CYS A 67 3.23 26.30 0.20
C CYS A 67 2.43 26.26 1.51
N GLY A 68 2.99 26.80 2.60
CA GLY A 68 2.36 26.74 3.91
C GLY A 68 2.24 25.29 4.39
N HIS A 69 1.01 24.84 4.64
CA HIS A 69 0.69 23.45 5.03
C HIS A 69 0.29 22.57 3.84
N PHE A 70 0.30 23.10 2.62
CA PHE A 70 -0.05 22.37 1.42
C PHE A 70 1.20 21.90 0.67
N TYR A 71 1.10 20.74 0.04
CA TYR A 71 2.04 20.25 -0.97
C TYR A 71 1.29 19.84 -2.22
N ALA A 72 2.02 19.73 -3.32
CA ALA A 72 1.51 19.31 -4.62
C ALA A 72 2.25 18.05 -5.09
N VAL A 73 1.51 17.12 -5.67
CA VAL A 73 2.01 15.93 -6.36
C VAL A 73 1.46 15.87 -7.78
N GLU A 74 1.91 14.90 -8.58
CA GLU A 74 1.32 14.64 -9.89
C GLU A 74 -0.19 14.38 -9.78
N TYR A 75 -0.98 15.03 -10.63
CA TYR A 75 -2.42 14.76 -10.69
C TYR A 75 -2.68 13.45 -11.43
N LEU A 76 -3.18 12.46 -10.70
CA LEU A 76 -3.63 11.18 -11.23
C LEU A 76 -5.08 10.95 -10.80
N ALA A 77 -5.88 10.35 -11.69
CA ALA A 77 -7.26 10.05 -11.37
C ALA A 77 -7.31 8.89 -10.37
N ALA A 78 -7.87 9.16 -9.19
CA ALA A 78 -8.05 8.18 -8.13
C ALA A 78 -8.98 7.05 -8.58
N GLY A 79 -8.86 5.90 -7.93
CA GLY A 79 -9.86 4.86 -8.02
C GLY A 79 -11.18 5.28 -7.37
N SER A 80 -12.22 4.50 -7.64
CA SER A 80 -13.54 4.64 -7.01
C SER A 80 -14.31 3.32 -7.15
N PRO A 81 -15.09 2.92 -6.14
CA PRO A 81 -16.03 1.79 -6.24
C PRO A 81 -17.10 2.01 -7.30
N HIS A 82 -17.31 3.25 -7.76
CA HIS A 82 -18.23 3.55 -8.86
C HIS A 82 -17.67 3.17 -10.24
N HIS A 83 -16.35 3.00 -10.36
CA HIS A 83 -15.75 2.47 -11.59
C HIS A 83 -15.91 0.95 -11.62
N LYS A 84 -16.34 0.41 -12.77
CA LYS A 84 -16.45 -1.04 -12.99
C LYS A 84 -15.14 -1.77 -12.64
N ALA A 85 -14.01 -1.22 -13.09
CA ALA A 85 -12.67 -1.73 -12.84
C ALA A 85 -12.04 -1.23 -11.52
N LEU A 86 -12.78 -0.54 -10.65
CA LEU A 86 -12.27 0.28 -9.53
C LEU A 86 -11.41 1.49 -9.93
N PHE A 87 -10.93 1.55 -11.17
CA PHE A 87 -10.11 2.64 -11.68
C PHE A 87 -10.67 3.16 -13.01
N PRO A 88 -10.42 4.44 -13.36
CA PRO A 88 -10.86 5.03 -14.62
C PRO A 88 -10.01 4.50 -15.79
N LEU A 89 -10.36 3.31 -16.26
CA LEU A 89 -9.72 2.63 -17.39
C LEU A 89 -10.61 2.71 -18.64
N ASP A 90 -9.99 2.75 -19.81
CA ASP A 90 -10.69 2.58 -21.08
C ASP A 90 -11.27 1.15 -21.19
N ASP A 91 -12.43 1.01 -21.84
CA ASP A 91 -13.14 -0.28 -21.95
C ASP A 91 -12.38 -1.32 -22.80
N ALA A 92 -11.52 -0.87 -23.73
CA ALA A 92 -10.72 -1.75 -24.57
C ALA A 92 -9.55 -2.35 -23.76
N GLY A 93 -9.37 -3.67 -23.82
CA GLY A 93 -8.27 -4.34 -23.12
C GLY A 93 -8.40 -4.32 -21.59
N GLN A 94 -9.58 -4.04 -21.04
CA GLN A 94 -9.81 -3.88 -19.59
C GLN A 94 -9.26 -5.08 -18.77
N ALA A 95 -9.42 -6.32 -19.24
CA ALA A 95 -8.91 -7.52 -18.56
C ALA A 95 -7.37 -7.57 -18.50
N GLN A 96 -6.70 -7.12 -19.54
CA GLN A 96 -5.24 -7.02 -19.59
C GLN A 96 -4.75 -5.90 -18.68
N ALA A 97 -5.40 -4.73 -18.72
CA ALA A 97 -5.11 -3.61 -17.83
C ALA A 97 -5.26 -4.02 -16.35
N ILE A 98 -6.38 -4.65 -15.98
CA ILE A 98 -6.61 -5.16 -14.62
C ILE A 98 -5.50 -6.14 -14.20
N SER A 99 -5.07 -7.02 -15.10
CA SER A 99 -4.02 -8.00 -14.79
C SER A 99 -2.64 -7.34 -14.60
N HIS A 100 -2.29 -6.32 -15.40
CA HIS A 100 -1.10 -5.50 -15.19
C HIS A 100 -1.15 -4.71 -13.87
N ILE A 101 -2.29 -4.09 -13.58
CA ILE A 101 -2.53 -3.34 -12.33
C ILE A 101 -2.43 -4.28 -11.12
N ALA A 102 -3.03 -5.46 -11.17
CA ALA A 102 -2.94 -6.45 -10.10
C ALA A 102 -1.49 -6.90 -9.85
N LEU A 103 -0.70 -7.11 -10.90
CA LEU A 103 0.74 -7.36 -10.75
C LEU A 103 1.48 -6.18 -10.12
N SER A 104 1.10 -4.94 -10.47
CA SER A 104 1.68 -3.76 -9.86
C SER A 104 1.29 -3.61 -8.38
N PHE A 105 0.10 -4.03 -7.96
CA PHE A 105 -0.27 -4.09 -6.54
C PHE A 105 0.59 -5.11 -5.78
N LEU A 106 0.85 -6.29 -6.36
CA LEU A 106 1.76 -7.27 -5.77
C LEU A 106 3.18 -6.71 -5.64
N ASP A 107 3.65 -6.00 -6.67
CA ASP A 107 4.95 -5.33 -6.64
C ASP A 107 5.02 -4.30 -5.50
N MET A 108 4.00 -3.45 -5.37
CA MET A 108 3.89 -2.47 -4.28
C MET A 108 3.94 -3.12 -2.90
N VAL A 109 3.16 -4.19 -2.69
CA VAL A 109 3.16 -4.94 -1.43
C VAL A 109 4.56 -5.47 -1.11
N SER A 110 5.27 -6.02 -2.11
CA SER A 110 6.64 -6.52 -1.92
C SER A 110 7.59 -5.40 -1.49
N HIS A 111 7.54 -4.24 -2.14
CA HIS A 111 8.35 -3.07 -1.82
C HIS A 111 8.06 -2.57 -0.39
N PHE A 112 6.79 -2.40 -0.02
CA PHE A 112 6.42 -1.87 1.29
C PHE A 112 6.73 -2.83 2.44
N ASP A 113 6.74 -4.14 2.16
CA ASP A 113 7.06 -5.16 3.15
C ASP A 113 8.57 -5.34 3.38
N SER A 114 9.42 -5.00 2.39
CA SER A 114 10.81 -5.51 2.33
C SER A 114 11.90 -4.48 2.02
N ASP A 115 11.60 -3.35 1.38
CA ASP A 115 12.65 -2.43 0.87
C ASP A 115 13.16 -1.43 1.91
N PHE A 116 12.42 -1.28 3.00
CA PHE A 116 12.75 -0.39 4.11
C PHE A 116 13.22 -1.21 5.32
N SER A 117 13.96 -0.62 6.28
CA SER A 117 14.36 -1.41 7.48
C SER A 117 13.17 -1.77 8.37
N HIS A 118 12.06 -1.07 8.24
CA HIS A 118 10.78 -1.40 8.85
C HIS A 118 9.71 -1.50 7.78
N ARG A 119 8.81 -2.46 7.90
CA ARG A 119 7.66 -2.54 7.01
C ARG A 119 6.79 -1.29 7.11
N LEU A 120 6.30 -0.83 5.96
CA LEU A 120 5.21 0.13 5.87
C LEU A 120 3.86 -0.61 5.80
N HIS A 121 3.03 -0.45 6.82
CA HIS A 121 1.70 -1.05 6.91
C HIS A 121 0.66 -0.15 6.26
N LEU A 122 -0.17 -0.73 5.39
CA LEU A 122 -1.36 -0.09 4.83
C LEU A 122 -2.56 -0.48 5.69
N CYS A 123 -3.18 0.52 6.32
CA CYS A 123 -4.33 0.33 7.19
C CYS A 123 -5.63 0.91 6.64
N ASP A 124 -5.63 1.69 5.56
CA ASP A 124 -6.87 2.14 4.90
C ASP A 124 -6.80 1.86 3.39
N VAL A 125 -7.09 0.61 3.02
CA VAL A 125 -7.03 0.17 1.62
C VAL A 125 -8.41 0.30 1.01
N LYS A 126 -8.52 1.28 0.11
CA LYS A 126 -9.69 1.51 -0.73
C LYS A 126 -9.26 2.08 -2.08
N PRO A 127 -10.02 1.86 -3.16
CA PRO A 127 -9.66 2.33 -4.50
C PRO A 127 -9.27 3.82 -4.56
N GLU A 128 -9.93 4.65 -3.75
CA GLU A 128 -9.75 6.10 -3.68
C GLU A 128 -8.34 6.51 -3.22
N ASN A 129 -7.65 5.65 -2.47
CA ASN A 129 -6.30 5.93 -1.95
C ASN A 129 -5.20 5.56 -2.95
N PHE A 130 -5.57 5.03 -4.12
CA PHE A 130 -4.64 4.64 -5.17
C PHE A 130 -4.98 5.31 -6.50
N ALA A 131 -3.96 5.49 -7.33
CA ALA A 131 -4.13 5.85 -8.73
C ALA A 131 -3.26 4.97 -9.63
N ILE A 132 -3.60 4.95 -10.92
CA ILE A 132 -2.92 4.15 -11.93
C ILE A 132 -2.21 5.07 -12.92
N LYS A 133 -0.89 4.92 -13.04
CA LYS A 133 -0.10 5.60 -14.09
C LYS A 133 -0.39 4.99 -15.46
N ARG A 134 0.00 5.71 -16.52
CA ARG A 134 -0.20 5.27 -17.92
C ARG A 134 0.44 3.91 -18.25
N ASP A 135 1.50 3.55 -17.54
CA ASP A 135 2.21 2.27 -17.69
C ASP A 135 1.65 1.15 -16.77
N PHE A 136 0.46 1.37 -16.19
CA PHE A 136 -0.21 0.51 -15.21
C PHE A 136 0.49 0.40 -13.85
N THR A 137 1.48 1.25 -13.56
CA THR A 137 2.06 1.34 -12.22
C THR A 137 1.02 1.92 -11.26
N VAL A 138 0.68 1.14 -10.23
CA VAL A 138 -0.12 1.59 -9.07
C VAL A 138 0.73 2.54 -8.24
N VAL A 139 0.16 3.65 -7.82
CA VAL A 139 0.76 4.54 -6.82
C VAL A 139 -0.23 4.79 -5.70
N ALA A 140 0.29 4.85 -4.47
CA ALA A 140 -0.47 5.33 -3.32
C ALA A 140 -0.51 6.86 -3.37
N ILE A 141 -1.71 7.41 -3.40
CA ILE A 141 -1.95 8.86 -3.48
C ILE A 141 -2.51 9.43 -2.17
N ASP A 142 -2.95 8.55 -1.27
CA ASP A 142 -3.32 8.84 0.09
C ASP A 142 -2.66 7.78 0.99
N VAL A 143 -1.75 8.23 1.85
CA VAL A 143 -0.98 7.38 2.77
C VAL A 143 -1.01 7.92 4.20
N ASP A 144 -2.06 8.67 4.53
CA ASP A 144 -2.30 9.20 5.88
C ASP A 144 -2.47 8.10 6.94
N MET A 145 -3.02 6.95 6.54
CA MET A 145 -3.18 5.74 7.35
C MET A 145 -2.15 4.66 6.99
N ALA A 146 -0.93 5.07 6.65
CA ALA A 146 0.21 4.19 6.47
C ALA A 146 1.24 4.39 7.59
N PHE A 147 1.69 3.30 8.21
CA PHE A 147 2.58 3.38 9.38
C PHE A 147 3.72 2.39 9.31
N PHE A 148 4.94 2.86 9.57
CA PHE A 148 6.06 1.96 9.78
C PHE A 148 5.86 1.09 11.04
N GLU A 149 6.38 -0.14 11.03
CA GLU A 149 6.21 -1.14 12.10
C GLU A 149 6.35 -0.58 13.54
N PRO A 150 7.36 0.24 13.91
CA PRO A 150 7.45 0.77 15.27
C PRO A 150 6.23 1.60 15.68
N LYS A 151 5.74 2.47 14.78
CA LYS A 151 4.55 3.30 15.03
C LYS A 151 3.28 2.46 15.02
N MET A 152 3.19 1.49 14.12
CA MET A 152 2.06 0.55 14.07
C MET A 152 1.89 -0.21 15.39
N ARG A 153 3.02 -0.65 16.00
CA ARG A 153 2.98 -1.32 17.30
C ARG A 153 2.43 -0.42 18.41
N GLU A 154 2.85 0.84 18.44
CA GLU A 154 2.32 1.83 19.40
C GLU A 154 0.81 2.04 19.21
N ILE A 155 0.34 2.13 17.97
CA ILE A 155 -1.09 2.31 17.66
C ILE A 155 -1.92 1.11 18.15
N LEU A 156 -1.43 -0.13 17.92
CA LEU A 156 -2.15 -1.36 18.30
C LEU A 156 -2.14 -1.66 19.79
N GLU A 157 -1.18 -1.15 20.57
CA GLU A 157 -1.07 -1.40 22.02
C GLU A 157 -2.13 -0.62 22.83
N GLN A 158 -3.38 -1.09 22.77
CA GLN A 158 -4.54 -0.53 23.48
C GLN A 158 -5.12 -1.50 24.53
N ASN A 159 -6.00 -0.99 25.40
CA ASN A 159 -6.84 -1.84 26.25
C ASN A 159 -8.03 -2.37 25.43
N CYS A 160 -8.50 -3.58 25.71
CA CYS A 160 -9.58 -4.22 24.95
C CYS A 160 -10.50 -5.08 25.82
N THR A 161 -11.71 -5.30 25.29
CA THR A 161 -12.72 -6.23 25.79
C THR A 161 -13.03 -7.35 24.79
N GLY A 162 -12.69 -7.15 23.52
CA GLY A 162 -12.75 -8.13 22.44
C GLY A 162 -11.73 -7.83 21.34
N ASP A 163 -11.64 -8.71 20.33
CA ASP A 163 -10.67 -8.55 19.22
C ASP A 163 -10.98 -7.31 18.36
N GLU A 164 -12.24 -6.93 18.27
CA GLU A 164 -12.72 -5.76 17.52
C GLU A 164 -12.16 -4.44 18.05
N ASP A 165 -11.88 -4.35 19.36
CA ASP A 165 -11.22 -3.20 19.98
C ASP A 165 -9.75 -3.06 19.54
N CYS A 166 -9.17 -4.13 18.98
CA CYS A 166 -7.79 -4.20 18.52
C CYS A 166 -7.62 -3.96 17.03
N ASN A 167 -8.68 -3.50 16.35
CA ASN A 167 -8.64 -3.16 14.93
C ASN A 167 -8.36 -1.67 14.75
N PHE A 168 -7.38 -1.36 13.91
CA PHE A 168 -7.12 -0.01 13.43
C PHE A 168 -7.38 -0.01 11.92
N PHE A 169 -8.59 0.39 11.53
CA PHE A 169 -9.09 0.27 10.15
C PHE A 169 -8.88 -1.15 9.61
N ASP A 170 -8.09 -1.36 8.55
CA ASP A 170 -7.78 -2.66 7.95
C ASP A 170 -6.56 -3.37 8.59
N CYS A 171 -5.98 -2.81 9.65
CA CYS A 171 -4.89 -3.42 10.42
C CYS A 171 -5.46 -4.08 11.69
N PHE A 172 -5.45 -5.41 11.73
CA PHE A 172 -6.07 -6.18 12.80
C PHE A 172 -5.05 -6.69 13.80
N SER A 173 -5.43 -6.74 15.08
CA SER A 173 -4.70 -7.42 16.15
C SER A 173 -5.65 -8.29 16.98
N LYS A 174 -5.16 -8.89 18.06
CA LYS A 174 -5.91 -9.79 18.94
C LYS A 174 -5.90 -9.29 20.37
N CYS A 175 -7.04 -9.42 21.04
CA CYS A 175 -7.18 -9.09 22.44
C CYS A 175 -6.75 -10.27 23.32
N ASP A 176 -5.77 -10.06 24.20
CA ASP A 176 -5.51 -10.99 25.29
C ASP A 176 -6.46 -10.68 26.45
N LEU A 177 -7.59 -11.39 26.50
CA LEU A 177 -8.62 -11.27 27.53
C LEU A 177 -8.12 -11.58 28.95
N ARG A 178 -6.93 -12.18 29.12
CA ARG A 178 -6.35 -12.42 30.45
C ARG A 178 -5.82 -11.13 31.06
N VAL A 179 -5.33 -10.23 30.22
CA VAL A 179 -4.75 -8.94 30.61
C VAL A 179 -5.54 -7.74 30.10
N ASN A 180 -6.60 -7.97 29.32
CA ASN A 180 -7.43 -6.96 28.66
C ASN A 180 -6.60 -5.98 27.82
N LYS A 181 -5.63 -6.50 27.07
CA LYS A 181 -4.75 -5.71 26.20
C LYS A 181 -4.63 -6.32 24.81
N CYS A 182 -4.60 -5.45 23.82
CA CYS A 182 -4.32 -5.81 22.44
C CYS A 182 -2.85 -6.21 22.27
N GLY A 183 -2.61 -7.17 21.38
CA GLY A 183 -1.28 -7.49 20.90
C GLY A 183 -0.68 -6.32 20.14
N ALA A 184 0.60 -6.05 20.35
CA ALA A 184 1.33 -5.01 19.61
C ALA A 184 1.53 -5.34 18.13
N ARG A 185 1.35 -6.60 17.72
CA ARG A 185 1.66 -7.06 16.37
C ARG A 185 0.38 -7.26 15.57
N ARG A 186 0.37 -6.69 14.36
CA ARG A 186 -0.65 -6.94 13.35
C ARG A 186 -0.70 -8.42 12.98
N VAL A 187 -1.90 -8.98 12.87
CA VAL A 187 -2.11 -10.39 12.49
C VAL A 187 -2.32 -10.61 11.00
N ASN A 188 -2.89 -9.63 10.30
CA ASN A 188 -3.05 -9.67 8.85
C ASN A 188 -1.92 -8.94 8.12
N SER A 189 -1.75 -9.17 6.82
CA SER A 189 -0.72 -8.52 5.99
C SER A 189 -1.31 -7.52 4.98
N ASN A 190 -0.46 -6.65 4.43
CA ASN A 190 -0.81 -5.77 3.31
C ASN A 190 -1.40 -6.57 2.14
N LEU A 191 -0.81 -7.73 1.83
CA LEU A 191 -1.31 -8.62 0.79
C LEU A 191 -2.74 -9.07 1.04
N GLN A 192 -3.06 -9.50 2.27
CA GLN A 192 -4.40 -9.98 2.60
C GLN A 192 -5.45 -8.86 2.44
N VAL A 193 -5.13 -7.64 2.87
CA VAL A 193 -6.04 -6.50 2.72
C VAL A 193 -6.22 -6.11 1.25
N ILE A 194 -5.14 -6.08 0.45
CA ILE A 194 -5.25 -5.81 -1.00
C ILE A 194 -6.07 -6.90 -1.68
N CYS A 195 -5.87 -8.17 -1.30
CA CYS A 195 -6.67 -9.26 -1.81
C CYS A 195 -8.15 -9.10 -1.47
N ASP A 196 -8.47 -8.74 -0.23
CA ASP A 196 -9.83 -8.54 0.26
C ASP A 196 -10.53 -7.34 -0.41
N LYS A 197 -9.89 -6.17 -0.40
CA LYS A 197 -10.51 -4.90 -0.79
C LYS A 197 -10.47 -4.63 -2.29
N ILE A 198 -9.47 -5.16 -2.99
CA ILE A 198 -9.22 -4.87 -4.40
C ILE A 198 -9.40 -6.13 -5.26
N PHE A 199 -8.65 -7.20 -4.99
CA PHE A 199 -8.62 -8.35 -5.91
C PHE A 199 -9.92 -9.16 -5.87
N GLN A 200 -10.60 -9.28 -4.73
CA GLN A 200 -11.91 -9.94 -4.67
C GLN A 200 -12.90 -9.31 -5.64
N HIS A 201 -12.94 -7.99 -5.76
CA HIS A 201 -13.84 -7.29 -6.70
C HIS A 201 -13.57 -7.67 -8.16
N TRP A 202 -12.30 -7.82 -8.53
CA TRP A 202 -11.93 -8.19 -9.90
C TRP A 202 -12.18 -9.67 -10.21
N PHE A 203 -11.80 -10.57 -9.30
CA PHE A 203 -11.65 -11.99 -9.63
C PHE A 203 -12.72 -12.92 -9.02
N SER A 204 -13.63 -12.42 -8.18
CA SER A 204 -14.69 -13.26 -7.59
C SER A 204 -15.86 -13.56 -8.54
N SER A 205 -16.19 -12.69 -9.50
CA SER A 205 -17.26 -12.96 -10.47
C SER A 205 -17.36 -11.99 -11.67
N SER A 206 -16.95 -10.73 -11.50
CA SER A 206 -17.37 -9.61 -12.38
C SER A 206 -16.55 -9.39 -13.67
N HIS A 207 -15.39 -10.03 -13.84
CA HIS A 207 -14.48 -9.77 -14.98
C HIS A 207 -13.95 -11.05 -15.65
N ARG A 208 -14.83 -12.02 -15.92
CA ARG A 208 -14.46 -13.21 -16.71
C ARG A 208 -14.32 -12.84 -18.18
N SER A 209 -13.09 -12.60 -18.63
CA SER A 209 -12.83 -12.53 -20.07
C SER A 209 -12.97 -13.92 -20.68
N PRO A 210 -13.74 -14.10 -21.77
CA PRO A 210 -13.86 -15.40 -22.44
C PRO A 210 -12.55 -15.87 -23.05
N ALA A 211 -11.57 -14.98 -23.22
CA ALA A 211 -10.22 -15.29 -23.68
C ALA A 211 -9.39 -16.07 -22.65
N ILE A 212 -9.77 -16.07 -21.37
CA ILE A 212 -9.04 -16.76 -20.31
C ILE A 212 -9.65 -18.15 -20.08
N SER A 213 -8.82 -19.17 -20.01
CA SER A 213 -9.25 -20.55 -19.80
C SER A 213 -10.02 -20.71 -18.48
N PRO A 214 -11.12 -21.49 -18.44
CA PRO A 214 -11.93 -21.64 -17.23
C PRO A 214 -11.15 -22.19 -16.03
N GLN A 215 -10.16 -23.06 -16.29
CA GLN A 215 -9.30 -23.61 -15.25
C GLN A 215 -8.42 -22.53 -14.61
N LEU A 216 -7.80 -21.66 -15.42
CA LEU A 216 -6.97 -20.57 -14.91
C LEU A 216 -7.81 -19.55 -14.14
N GLN A 217 -9.00 -19.22 -14.63
CA GLN A 217 -9.95 -18.36 -13.91
C GLN A 217 -10.29 -18.92 -12.53
N LEU A 218 -10.60 -20.22 -12.44
CA LEU A 218 -10.94 -20.87 -11.18
C LEU A 218 -9.75 -20.88 -10.21
N GLN A 219 -8.54 -21.16 -10.70
CA GLN A 219 -7.34 -21.15 -9.88
C GLN A 219 -7.03 -19.75 -9.32
N LEU A 220 -7.19 -18.71 -10.15
CA LEU A 220 -7.01 -17.32 -9.73
C LEU A 220 -8.06 -16.91 -8.70
N GLN A 221 -9.33 -17.23 -8.93
CA GLN A 221 -10.41 -16.99 -7.97
C GLN A 221 -10.13 -17.64 -6.61
N GLN A 222 -9.73 -18.92 -6.61
CA GLN A 222 -9.39 -19.65 -5.38
C GLN A 222 -8.18 -19.04 -4.66
N ALA A 223 -7.14 -18.65 -5.41
CA ALA A 223 -5.97 -18.02 -4.83
C ALA A 223 -6.29 -16.66 -4.18
N VAL A 224 -7.19 -15.87 -4.79
CA VAL A 224 -7.64 -14.59 -4.23
C VAL A 224 -8.47 -14.80 -2.96
N GLN A 225 -9.35 -15.81 -2.94
CA GLN A 225 -10.13 -16.16 -1.74
C GLN A 225 -9.24 -16.66 -0.60
N GLU A 226 -8.27 -17.52 -0.91
CA GLU A 226 -7.25 -17.99 0.04
C GLU A 226 -6.43 -16.80 0.60
N CYS A 227 -6.08 -15.86 -0.26
CA CYS A 227 -5.34 -14.66 0.10
C CYS A 227 -6.14 -13.70 1.01
N ALA A 228 -7.41 -13.47 0.70
CA ALA A 228 -8.26 -12.56 1.48
C ALA A 228 -8.68 -13.17 2.83
N HIS A 229 -8.55 -14.49 3.01
CA HIS A 229 -8.98 -15.14 4.23
C HIS A 229 -8.14 -14.71 5.44
N HIS A 230 -8.80 -14.18 6.45
CA HIS A 230 -8.21 -13.90 7.76
C HIS A 230 -8.17 -15.20 8.59
N GLY A 231 -7.15 -16.03 8.36
CA GLY A 231 -6.98 -17.30 9.06
C GLY A 231 -6.74 -17.16 10.57
N ASP A 232 -7.13 -18.19 11.32
CA ASP A 232 -6.93 -18.35 12.78
C ASP A 232 -5.42 -18.49 13.13
N PRO A 233 -4.92 -17.98 14.28
CA PRO A 233 -3.48 -17.78 14.56
C PRO A 233 -2.62 -19.03 14.73
N SER A 234 -3.13 -20.23 14.44
CA SER A 234 -2.47 -21.49 14.81
C SER A 234 -1.31 -21.91 13.88
N GLY A 235 -0.96 -21.10 12.87
CA GLY A 235 0.15 -21.36 11.95
C GLY A 235 1.02 -20.14 11.66
N ASN A 236 2.23 -20.39 11.14
CA ASN A 236 3.15 -19.35 10.64
C ASN A 236 2.52 -18.59 9.45
N SER A 237 1.65 -17.62 9.75
CA SER A 237 0.91 -16.77 8.79
C SER A 237 1.80 -16.18 7.69
N TRP A 238 3.04 -15.85 8.05
CA TRP A 238 4.08 -15.33 7.18
C TRP A 238 4.45 -16.24 6.00
N THR A 239 4.65 -17.54 6.27
CA THR A 239 5.03 -18.50 5.21
C THR A 239 3.88 -18.76 4.26
N ALA A 240 2.65 -18.76 4.77
CA ALA A 240 1.43 -18.91 3.96
C ALA A 240 1.20 -17.68 3.07
N SER A 241 1.38 -16.46 3.61
CA SER A 241 1.29 -15.22 2.83
C SER A 241 2.32 -15.18 1.69
N SER A 242 3.55 -15.64 1.93
CA SER A 242 4.60 -15.71 0.90
C SER A 242 4.27 -16.72 -0.20
N SER A 243 3.77 -17.91 0.13
CA SER A 243 3.38 -18.89 -0.89
C SER A 243 2.22 -18.41 -1.76
N VAL A 244 1.22 -17.75 -1.16
CA VAL A 244 0.06 -17.22 -1.87
C VAL A 244 0.45 -16.05 -2.77
N PHE A 245 1.38 -15.19 -2.33
CA PHE A 245 1.94 -14.10 -3.15
C PHE A 245 2.49 -14.62 -4.49
N TRP A 246 3.38 -15.60 -4.45
CA TRP A 246 4.00 -16.15 -5.66
C TRP A 246 3.00 -16.89 -6.54
N LYS A 247 2.04 -17.59 -5.93
CA LYS A 247 0.93 -18.24 -6.64
C LYS A 247 0.09 -17.22 -7.40
N LEU A 248 -0.32 -16.12 -6.76
CA LEU A 248 -1.06 -15.03 -7.40
C LEU A 248 -0.26 -14.40 -8.55
N ARG A 249 1.03 -14.09 -8.31
CA ARG A 249 1.91 -13.52 -9.33
C ARG A 249 2.00 -14.41 -10.57
N TRP A 250 2.19 -15.71 -10.37
CA TRP A 250 2.26 -16.69 -11.46
C TRP A 250 0.93 -16.80 -12.23
N LEU A 251 -0.20 -16.87 -11.51
CA LEU A 251 -1.53 -16.97 -12.13
C LEU A 251 -1.88 -15.71 -12.95
N LEU A 252 -1.54 -14.52 -12.45
CA LEU A 252 -1.74 -13.25 -13.17
C LEU A 252 -0.85 -13.16 -14.41
N GLN A 253 0.40 -13.63 -14.34
CA GLN A 253 1.29 -13.71 -15.51
C GLN A 253 0.78 -14.69 -16.56
N ALA A 254 0.27 -15.86 -16.14
CA ALA A 254 -0.38 -16.81 -17.04
C ALA A 254 -1.62 -16.21 -17.70
N THR A 255 -2.40 -15.44 -16.94
CA THR A 255 -3.61 -14.76 -17.43
C THR A 255 -3.27 -13.74 -18.51
N LEU A 256 -2.24 -12.92 -18.28
CA LEU A 256 -1.75 -11.98 -19.29
C LEU A 256 -1.29 -12.68 -20.57
N LYS A 257 -0.63 -13.84 -20.45
CA LYS A 257 -0.17 -14.60 -21.60
C LYS A 257 -1.35 -15.07 -22.47
N GLU A 258 -2.40 -15.64 -21.87
CA GLU A 258 -3.60 -16.06 -22.61
C GLU A 258 -4.31 -14.85 -23.27
N LEU A 259 -4.39 -13.71 -22.59
CA LEU A 259 -4.99 -12.49 -23.15
C LEU A 259 -4.21 -11.97 -24.38
N GLN A 260 -2.88 -11.99 -24.33
CA GLN A 260 -2.02 -11.54 -25.44
C GLN A 260 -2.05 -12.47 -26.67
N GLU A 261 -2.36 -13.75 -26.47
CA GLU A 261 -2.49 -14.71 -27.57
C GLU A 261 -3.76 -14.47 -28.42
N VAL A 262 -4.79 -13.81 -27.86
CA VAL A 262 -6.04 -13.50 -28.56
C VAL A 262 -5.97 -12.21 -29.38
N GLU A 263 -5.05 -11.30 -29.06
CA GLU A 263 -4.83 -10.05 -29.82
C GLU A 263 -3.89 -10.21 -31.02
N LYS A 264 -3.30 -11.39 -31.22
CA LYS A 264 -2.44 -11.73 -32.37
C LYS A 264 -3.24 -12.39 -33.49
#